data_AF-A0A2V9ZLJ5-F1
#
_entry.id   AF-A0A2V9ZLJ5-F1
#
_cell.length_a   1.000
_cell.length_b   1.000
_cell.length_c   1.000
_cell.angle_alpha   90.00
_cell.angle_beta   90.00
_cell.angle_gamma   90.00
#
_symmetry.space_group_name_H-M   'P 1'
#
loop_
_entity.id
_entity.type
_entity.pdbx_description
1 polymer ?
#
loop_
_entity_poly.entity_id
_entity_poly.type
_entity_poly.pdbx_seq_one_letter_code
_entity_poly.pdbx_strand_id
1 'polypeptide(L)'
;QPNSAAIAENVLRVGAERIDNVLNLVGELIIGKSMFQQALNEFAKYSPKNPLRGKFADAMAFQARVLNDLQRSVMKIRMVPVEQLFRRFPRLVRDVARQCGKEVELVVSGQDTDLDKTILDAIAEPLTHLVRNAVGHGIESGEDRRRLNKPQLGTVSLAAYHQGNQVIIEV
;
A
#
# COMPACT_ATOMS: atom_id res chain seq x y z
N GLN A 1 -2.70 31.98 -20.68
CA GLN A 1 -3.10 30.58 -20.45
C GLN A 1 -2.28 29.69 -21.37
N PRO A 2 -1.34 28.87 -20.88
CA PRO A 2 -0.70 27.86 -21.71
C PRO A 2 -1.40 26.50 -21.52
N ASN A 3 -2.20 26.16 -22.53
CA ASN A 3 -2.38 24.85 -23.15
C ASN A 3 -1.88 23.60 -22.36
N SER A 4 -2.76 22.94 -21.61
CA SER A 4 -2.48 21.67 -20.91
C SER A 4 -2.66 20.42 -21.78
N ALA A 5 -2.50 20.54 -23.10
CA ALA A 5 -2.87 19.50 -24.07
C ALA A 5 -1.68 18.68 -24.62
N ALA A 6 -0.52 18.66 -23.96
CA ALA A 6 0.70 18.04 -24.51
C ALA A 6 1.49 17.17 -23.52
N ILE A 7 0.81 16.49 -22.60
CA ILE A 7 1.35 15.34 -21.87
C ILE A 7 0.28 14.24 -21.86
N ALA A 8 -0.17 13.81 -23.04
CA ALA A 8 -0.70 12.46 -23.18
C ALA A 8 0.51 11.51 -23.21
N GLU A 9 1.18 11.37 -22.07
CA GLU A 9 2.20 10.36 -21.85
C GLU A 9 1.62 8.97 -22.16
N ASN A 10 2.47 8.04 -22.59
CA ASN A 10 2.13 6.65 -22.93
C ASN A 10 1.45 5.89 -21.77
N VAL A 11 0.17 6.15 -21.51
CA VAL A 11 -0.61 5.45 -20.49
C VAL A 11 -1.17 4.17 -21.10
N LEU A 12 -0.53 3.04 -20.78
CA LEU A 12 -1.00 1.72 -21.16
C LEU A 12 -1.99 1.19 -20.10
N ARG A 13 -3.25 1.00 -20.48
CA ARG A 13 -4.26 0.38 -19.60
C ARG A 13 -4.16 -1.14 -19.67
N VAL A 14 -3.95 -1.77 -18.53
CA VAL A 14 -3.83 -3.23 -18.40
C VAL A 14 -4.91 -3.73 -17.44
N GLY A 15 -5.61 -4.81 -17.81
CA GLY A 15 -6.57 -5.46 -16.92
C GLY A 15 -5.88 -6.10 -15.73
N ALA A 16 -6.48 -6.02 -14.53
CA ALA A 16 -5.90 -6.53 -13.28
C ALA A 16 -5.49 -8.01 -13.37
N GLU A 17 -6.31 -8.85 -14.02
CA GLU A 17 -6.03 -10.28 -14.20
C GLU A 17 -4.70 -10.56 -14.92
N ARG A 18 -4.25 -9.68 -15.81
CA ARG A 18 -2.95 -9.85 -16.49
C ARG A 18 -1.79 -9.64 -15.53
N ILE A 19 -1.90 -8.69 -14.60
CA ILE A 19 -0.90 -8.46 -13.56
C ILE A 19 -0.91 -9.63 -12.57
N ASP A 20 -2.09 -10.13 -12.20
CA ASP A 20 -2.23 -11.31 -11.34
C ASP A 20 -1.58 -12.56 -11.96
N ASN A 21 -1.76 -12.78 -13.26
CA ASN A 21 -1.10 -13.88 -13.98
C ASN A 21 0.44 -13.74 -13.95
N VAL A 22 0.97 -12.53 -14.12
CA VAL A 22 2.42 -12.29 -14.01
C VAL A 22 2.91 -12.57 -12.59
N LEU A 23 2.18 -12.16 -11.56
CA LEU A 23 2.51 -12.44 -10.16
C LEU A 23 2.51 -13.95 -9.86
N ASN A 24 1.56 -14.70 -10.42
CA ASN A 24 1.51 -16.16 -10.29
C ASN A 24 2.76 -16.81 -10.91
N LEU A 25 3.13 -16.40 -12.13
CA LEU A 25 4.34 -16.90 -12.79
C LEU A 25 5.61 -16.55 -12.01
N VAL A 26 5.70 -15.34 -11.45
CA VAL A 26 6.81 -14.95 -10.55
C VAL A 26 6.84 -15.85 -9.30
N GLY A 27 5.67 -16.18 -8.73
CA GLY A 27 5.54 -17.14 -7.64
C GLY A 27 6.07 -18.53 -8.01
N GLU A 28 5.69 -19.06 -9.18
CA GLU A 28 6.19 -20.34 -9.69
C GLU A 28 7.72 -20.32 -9.89
N LEU A 29 8.27 -19.21 -10.39
CA LEU A 29 9.73 -19.05 -10.52
C LEU A 29 10.45 -19.05 -9.16
N ILE A 30 9.84 -18.48 -8.12
CA ILE A 30 10.38 -18.51 -6.75
C ILE A 30 10.37 -19.95 -6.20
N ILE A 31 9.32 -20.73 -6.48
CA ILE A 31 9.25 -22.14 -6.12
C ILE A 31 10.34 -22.93 -6.86
N GLY A 32 10.47 -22.74 -8.17
CA GLY A 32 11.49 -23.41 -8.99
C GLY A 32 12.92 -23.10 -8.53
N LYS A 33 13.21 -21.84 -8.18
CA LYS A 33 14.47 -21.43 -7.54
C LYS A 33 14.71 -22.22 -6.24
N SER A 34 13.69 -22.37 -5.40
CA SER A 34 13.81 -23.06 -4.11
C SER A 34 14.11 -24.55 -4.29
N MET A 35 13.44 -25.19 -5.25
CA MET A 35 13.73 -26.58 -5.65
C MET A 35 15.17 -26.72 -6.16
N PHE A 36 15.63 -25.80 -6.99
CA PHE A 36 17.00 -25.82 -7.52
C PHE A 36 18.04 -25.61 -6.40
N GLN A 37 17.79 -24.72 -5.44
CA GLN A 37 18.65 -24.55 -4.25
C GLN A 37 18.76 -25.86 -3.45
N GLN A 38 17.65 -26.57 -3.28
CA GLN A 38 17.62 -27.84 -2.56
C GLN A 38 18.45 -28.91 -3.28
N ALA A 39 18.29 -29.05 -4.59
CA ALA A 39 19.06 -29.98 -5.41
C ALA A 39 20.57 -29.67 -5.35
N LEU A 40 20.96 -28.39 -5.39
CA LEU A 40 22.35 -27.98 -5.24
C LEU A 40 22.92 -28.26 -3.85
N ASN A 41 22.12 -28.05 -2.81
CA ASN A 41 22.50 -28.38 -1.43
C ASN A 41 22.71 -29.90 -1.27
N GLU A 42 21.90 -30.72 -1.92
CA GLU A 42 22.06 -32.17 -1.95
C GLU A 42 23.31 -32.59 -2.73
N PHE A 43 23.52 -32.05 -3.92
CA PHE A 43 24.74 -32.27 -4.71
C PHE A 43 26.02 -31.92 -3.92
N ALA A 44 25.98 -30.82 -3.17
CA ALA A 44 27.11 -30.39 -2.33
C ALA A 44 27.45 -31.39 -1.21
N LYS A 45 26.51 -32.23 -0.76
CA LYS A 45 26.79 -33.29 0.23
C LYS A 45 27.62 -34.41 -0.39
N TYR A 46 27.33 -34.79 -1.63
CA TYR A 46 28.03 -35.87 -2.34
C TYR A 46 29.36 -35.42 -2.96
N SER A 47 29.52 -34.12 -3.26
CA SER A 47 30.72 -33.57 -3.92
C SER A 47 31.20 -32.26 -3.27
N PRO A 48 31.65 -32.30 -1.99
CA PRO A 48 31.88 -31.10 -1.19
C PRO A 48 33.03 -30.20 -1.69
N LYS A 49 34.01 -30.77 -2.39
CA LYS A 49 35.18 -30.05 -2.94
C LYS A 49 35.04 -29.67 -4.42
N ASN A 50 33.86 -29.84 -5.01
CA ASN A 50 33.68 -29.56 -6.43
C ASN A 50 33.67 -28.04 -6.69
N PRO A 51 34.55 -27.51 -7.55
CA PRO A 51 34.65 -26.07 -7.83
C PRO A 51 33.38 -25.48 -8.47
N LEU A 52 32.50 -26.32 -9.05
CA LEU A 52 31.21 -25.88 -9.58
C LEU A 52 30.27 -25.36 -8.48
N ARG A 53 30.47 -25.76 -7.22
CA ARG A 53 29.63 -25.30 -6.09
C ARG A 53 29.62 -23.78 -5.95
N GLY A 54 30.79 -23.15 -6.05
CA GLY A 54 30.91 -21.68 -5.98
C GLY A 54 30.17 -21.02 -7.15
N LYS A 55 30.39 -21.51 -8.37
CA LYS A 55 29.71 -21.02 -9.58
C LYS A 55 28.18 -21.12 -9.48
N PHE A 56 27.66 -22.23 -8.94
CA PHE A 56 26.23 -22.39 -8.73
C PHE A 56 25.67 -21.45 -7.66
N ALA A 57 26.41 -21.23 -6.57
CA ALA A 57 26.02 -20.29 -5.53
C ALA A 57 25.94 -18.85 -6.07
N ASP A 58 26.93 -18.44 -6.87
CA ASP A 58 26.96 -17.12 -7.51
C ASP A 58 25.78 -16.94 -8.49
N ALA A 59 25.53 -17.94 -9.34
CA ALA A 59 24.39 -17.93 -10.27
C ALA A 59 23.04 -17.84 -9.53
N MET A 60 22.91 -18.57 -8.41
CA MET A 60 21.71 -18.54 -7.57
C MET A 60 21.49 -17.20 -6.88
N ALA A 61 22.57 -16.58 -6.38
CA ALA A 61 22.50 -15.25 -5.79
C ALA A 61 22.09 -14.19 -6.84
N PHE A 62 22.61 -14.29 -8.06
CA PHE A 62 22.19 -13.45 -9.17
C PHE A 62 20.71 -13.66 -9.52
N GLN A 63 20.27 -14.91 -9.73
CA GLN A 63 18.88 -15.23 -10.03
C GLN A 63 17.93 -14.76 -8.93
N ALA A 64 18.31 -14.92 -7.66
CA ALA A 64 17.54 -14.42 -6.52
C ALA A 64 17.31 -12.91 -6.59
N ARG A 65 18.35 -12.14 -6.92
CA ARG A 65 18.26 -10.69 -7.06
C ARG A 65 17.32 -10.30 -8.20
N VAL A 66 17.51 -10.89 -9.38
CA VAL A 66 16.68 -10.63 -10.57
C VAL A 66 15.21 -10.96 -10.30
N LEU A 67 14.91 -12.08 -9.63
CA LEU A 67 13.53 -12.45 -9.27
C LEU A 67 12.91 -11.46 -8.27
N ASN A 68 13.68 -11.00 -7.27
CA ASN A 68 13.20 -9.98 -6.34
C ASN A 68 12.93 -8.64 -7.05
N ASP A 69 13.79 -8.24 -7.97
CA ASP A 69 13.63 -7.00 -8.75
C ASP A 69 12.43 -7.09 -9.70
N LEU A 70 12.23 -8.25 -10.33
CA LEU A 70 11.05 -8.55 -11.15
C LEU A 70 9.77 -8.47 -10.32
N GLN A 71 9.73 -9.14 -9.16
CA GLN A 71 8.59 -9.11 -8.26
C GLN A 71 8.25 -7.67 -7.83
N ARG A 72 9.26 -6.88 -7.42
CA ARG A 72 9.08 -5.47 -7.05
C ARG A 72 8.56 -4.63 -8.22
N SER A 73 9.08 -4.85 -9.42
CA SER A 73 8.66 -4.12 -10.62
C SER A 73 7.20 -4.42 -10.99
N VAL A 74 6.78 -5.68 -10.88
CA VAL A 74 5.38 -6.07 -11.13
C VAL A 74 4.46 -5.48 -10.06
N MET A 75 4.85 -5.52 -8.78
CA MET A 75 4.07 -4.90 -7.70
C MET A 75 3.87 -3.40 -7.92
N LYS A 76 4.91 -2.68 -8.40
CA LYS A 76 4.81 -1.24 -8.72
C LYS A 76 3.73 -0.92 -9.75
N ILE A 77 3.48 -1.82 -10.72
CA ILE A 77 2.44 -1.62 -11.74
C ILE A 77 1.03 -1.61 -11.11
N ARG A 78 0.84 -2.27 -9.97
CA ARG A 78 -0.44 -2.35 -9.24
C ARG A 78 -0.68 -1.19 -8.28
N MET A 79 0.32 -0.34 -8.07
CA MET A 79 0.20 0.76 -7.13
C MET A 79 -0.82 1.78 -7.62
N VAL A 80 -1.63 2.27 -6.68
CA VAL A 80 -2.61 3.32 -6.92
C VAL A 80 -2.51 4.35 -5.80
N PRO A 81 -2.76 5.65 -6.08
CA PRO A 81 -2.73 6.66 -5.05
C PRO A 81 -3.86 6.43 -4.03
N VAL A 82 -3.54 6.57 -2.75
CA VAL A 82 -4.53 6.47 -1.65
C VAL A 82 -5.64 7.52 -1.77
N GLU A 83 -5.42 8.58 -2.55
CA GLU A 83 -6.43 9.59 -2.91
C GLU A 83 -7.78 8.96 -3.30
N GLN A 84 -7.76 7.87 -4.08
CA GLN A 84 -8.98 7.18 -4.52
C GLN A 84 -9.86 6.76 -3.34
N LEU A 85 -9.24 6.33 -2.24
CA LEU A 85 -9.91 6.00 -0.99
C LEU A 85 -10.27 7.26 -0.21
N PHE A 86 -9.35 8.21 -0.06
CA PHE A 86 -9.54 9.38 0.81
C PHE A 86 -10.65 10.34 0.32
N ARG A 87 -10.90 10.41 -1.00
CA ARG A 87 -11.92 11.27 -1.60
C ARG A 87 -13.35 11.08 -1.05
N ARG A 88 -13.68 9.93 -0.45
CA ARG A 88 -15.02 9.68 0.10
C ARG A 88 -15.18 10.08 1.57
N PHE A 89 -14.08 10.26 2.31
CA PHE A 89 -14.14 10.58 3.74
C PHE A 89 -14.65 11.97 4.09
N PRO A 90 -14.43 13.05 3.32
CA PRO A 90 -15.03 14.35 3.63
C PRO A 90 -16.56 14.31 3.73
N ARG A 91 -17.21 13.51 2.88
CA ARG A 91 -18.66 13.32 2.93
C ARG A 91 -19.07 12.47 4.13
N LEU A 92 -18.39 11.34 4.35
CA LEU A 92 -18.64 10.47 5.51
C LEU A 92 -18.55 11.24 6.83
N VAL A 93 -17.46 12.00 7.03
CA VAL A 93 -17.24 12.80 8.25
C VAL A 93 -18.37 13.81 8.44
N ARG A 94 -18.76 14.53 7.38
CA ARG A 94 -19.86 15.50 7.43
C ARG A 94 -21.18 14.85 7.82
N ASP A 95 -21.49 13.69 7.25
CA ASP A 95 -22.75 12.98 7.49
C ASP A 95 -22.81 12.44 8.94
N VAL A 96 -21.72 11.84 9.43
CA VAL A 96 -21.63 11.33 10.81
C VAL A 96 -21.61 12.47 11.83
N ALA A 97 -20.89 13.56 11.56
CA ALA A 97 -20.85 14.72 12.44
C ALA A 97 -22.23 15.34 12.61
N ARG A 98 -23.01 15.46 11.52
CA ARG A 98 -24.41 15.91 11.56
C ARG A 98 -25.29 14.98 12.38
N GLN A 99 -25.17 13.66 12.20
CA GLN A 99 -25.93 12.68 12.98
C GLN A 99 -25.63 12.76 14.48
N CYS A 100 -24.37 13.05 14.84
CA CYS A 100 -23.95 13.18 16.24
C CYS A 100 -24.14 14.59 16.82
N GLY A 101 -24.59 15.58 16.04
CA GLY A 101 -24.70 16.96 16.48
C GLY A 101 -23.36 17.62 16.82
N LYS A 102 -22.28 17.26 16.12
CA LYS A 102 -20.91 17.76 16.35
C LYS A 102 -20.42 18.60 15.17
N GLU A 103 -19.53 19.54 15.44
CA GLU A 103 -18.79 20.28 14.41
C GLU A 103 -17.40 19.65 14.24
N VAL A 104 -17.12 19.10 13.06
CA VAL A 104 -15.86 18.41 12.77
C VAL A 104 -15.33 18.80 11.40
N GLU A 105 -14.03 19.09 11.35
CA GLU A 105 -13.25 19.27 10.14
C GLU A 105 -12.36 18.05 9.88
N LEU A 106 -12.25 17.63 8.61
CA LEU A 106 -11.34 16.59 8.18
C LEU A 106 -10.14 17.21 7.48
N VAL A 107 -8.94 16.96 7.99
CA VAL A 107 -7.67 17.35 7.37
C VAL A 107 -7.04 16.12 6.74
N VAL A 108 -6.72 16.19 5.44
CA VAL A 108 -6.14 15.07 4.70
C VAL A 108 -4.76 15.45 4.16
N SER A 109 -3.78 14.57 4.30
CA SER A 109 -2.41 14.77 3.79
C SER A 109 -1.85 13.49 3.14
N GLY A 110 -0.89 13.66 2.22
CA GLY A 110 -0.19 12.55 1.55
C GLY A 110 -1.07 11.69 0.64
N GLN A 111 -2.05 12.30 -0.02
CA GLN A 111 -3.00 11.63 -0.92
C GLN A 111 -2.34 10.97 -2.13
N ASP A 112 -1.19 11.47 -2.53
CA ASP A 112 -0.32 10.98 -3.60
C ASP A 112 0.50 9.75 -3.20
N THR A 113 0.44 9.31 -1.94
CA THR A 113 1.10 8.08 -1.49
C THR A 113 0.53 6.87 -2.23
N ASP A 114 1.40 6.09 -2.85
CA ASP A 114 1.05 4.92 -3.63
C ASP A 114 0.91 3.67 -2.75
N LEU A 115 -0.17 2.91 -2.96
CA LEU A 115 -0.45 1.66 -2.26
C LEU A 115 -0.94 0.57 -3.22
N ASP A 116 -0.66 -0.69 -2.91
CA ASP A 116 -1.18 -1.82 -3.67
C ASP A 116 -2.71 -1.77 -3.71
N LYS A 117 -3.30 -1.91 -4.90
CA LYS A 117 -4.76 -1.86 -5.08
C LYS A 117 -5.52 -2.85 -4.20
N THR A 118 -5.02 -4.08 -4.03
CA THR A 118 -5.70 -5.08 -3.18
C THR A 118 -5.62 -4.74 -1.71
N ILE A 119 -4.48 -4.19 -1.27
CA ILE A 119 -4.34 -3.69 0.10
C ILE A 119 -5.30 -2.51 0.31
N LEU A 120 -5.34 -1.55 -0.63
CA LEU A 120 -6.25 -0.40 -0.57
C LEU A 120 -7.71 -0.83 -0.45
N ASP A 121 -8.12 -1.83 -1.23
CA ASP A 121 -9.48 -2.38 -1.20
C ASP A 121 -9.76 -3.17 0.08
N ALA A 122 -8.76 -3.85 0.65
CA ALA A 122 -8.91 -4.57 1.92
C ALA A 122 -9.00 -3.63 3.14
N ILE A 123 -8.26 -2.51 3.15
CA ILE A 123 -8.26 -1.55 4.26
C ILE A 123 -9.39 -0.52 4.19
N ALA A 124 -10.08 -0.45 3.05
CA ALA A 124 -11.18 0.47 2.77
C ALA A 124 -12.24 0.52 3.87
N GLU A 125 -12.74 -0.65 4.30
CA GLU A 125 -13.78 -0.76 5.31
C GLU A 125 -13.24 -0.53 6.74
N PRO A 126 -12.10 -1.13 7.15
CA PRO A 126 -11.46 -0.78 8.42
C PRO A 126 -11.21 0.71 8.62
N LEU A 127 -10.70 1.42 7.60
CA LEU A 127 -10.47 2.87 7.69
C LEU A 127 -11.77 3.66 7.79
N THR A 128 -12.82 3.22 7.08
CA THR A 128 -14.17 3.80 7.21
C THR A 128 -14.67 3.70 8.65
N HIS A 129 -14.45 2.56 9.31
CA HIS A 129 -14.78 2.37 10.72
C HIS A 129 -13.95 3.25 11.65
N LEU A 130 -12.63 3.35 11.44
CA LEU A 130 -11.76 4.20 12.27
C LEU A 130 -12.17 5.67 12.19
N VAL A 131 -12.40 6.19 10.98
CA VAL A 131 -12.86 7.58 10.77
C VAL A 131 -14.23 7.81 11.40
N ARG A 132 -15.16 6.86 11.25
CA ARG A 132 -16.48 6.94 11.91
C ARG A 132 -16.35 6.96 13.43
N ASN A 133 -15.48 6.13 14.01
CA ASN A 133 -15.25 6.08 15.45
C ASN A 133 -14.60 7.36 15.97
N ALA A 134 -13.65 7.93 15.22
CA ALA A 134 -13.05 9.21 15.55
C ALA A 134 -14.12 10.33 15.67
N VAL A 135 -15.05 10.41 14.72
CA VAL A 135 -16.14 11.40 14.75
C VAL A 135 -17.20 11.06 15.81
N GLY A 136 -17.68 9.81 15.82
CA GLY A 136 -18.81 9.35 16.62
C GLY A 136 -18.48 9.27 18.11
N HIS A 137 -17.30 8.78 18.45
CA HIS A 137 -16.88 8.52 19.84
C HIS A 137 -15.63 9.28 20.25
N GLY A 138 -14.71 9.57 19.33
CA GLY A 138 -13.43 10.24 19.65
C GLY A 138 -13.56 11.74 19.92
N ILE A 139 -14.33 12.47 19.11
CA ILE A 139 -14.58 13.90 19.32
C ILE A 139 -15.70 14.09 20.35
N GLU A 140 -15.49 14.93 21.37
CA GLU A 140 -16.52 15.23 22.37
C GLU A 140 -17.61 16.18 21.81
N SER A 141 -18.72 16.34 22.53
CA SER A 141 -19.76 17.31 22.13
C SER A 141 -19.24 18.75 22.21
N GLY A 142 -19.86 19.68 21.47
CA GLY A 142 -19.47 21.10 21.52
C GLY A 142 -19.60 21.72 22.91
N GLU A 143 -20.50 21.23 23.76
CA GLU A 143 -20.60 21.66 25.16
C GLU A 143 -19.45 21.11 26.00
N ASP A 144 -19.13 19.83 25.89
CA ASP A 144 -18.04 19.21 26.65
C ASP A 144 -16.69 19.80 26.26
N ARG A 145 -16.47 20.08 24.96
CA ARG A 145 -15.25 20.74 24.48
C ARG A 145 -15.08 22.12 25.09
N ARG A 146 -16.15 22.93 25.16
CA ARG A 146 -16.12 24.25 25.83
C ARG A 146 -15.85 24.13 27.32
N ARG A 147 -16.45 23.16 28.02
CA ARG A 147 -16.16 22.89 29.44
C ARG A 147 -14.69 22.51 29.68
N LEU A 148 -14.06 21.86 28.70
CA LEU A 148 -12.65 21.46 28.72
C LEU A 148 -11.70 22.52 28.11
N ASN A 149 -12.17 23.74 27.82
CA ASN A 149 -11.40 24.80 27.14
C ASN A 149 -10.79 24.38 25.77
N LYS A 150 -11.46 23.48 25.05
CA LYS A 150 -11.12 23.07 23.68
C LYS A 150 -11.94 23.86 22.64
N PRO A 151 -11.42 24.07 21.41
CA PRO A 151 -12.19 24.65 20.32
C PRO A 151 -13.46 23.86 20.02
N GLN A 152 -14.57 24.54 19.69
CA GLN A 152 -15.85 23.88 19.34
C GLN A 152 -15.72 22.97 18.11
N LEU A 153 -14.95 23.41 17.12
CA LEU A 153 -14.57 22.61 15.96
C LEU A 153 -13.60 21.50 16.38
N GLY A 154 -14.01 20.25 16.23
CA GLY A 154 -13.13 19.09 16.31
C GLY A 154 -12.37 18.88 15.00
N THR A 155 -11.17 18.31 15.08
CA THR A 155 -10.36 17.98 13.90
C THR A 155 -10.08 16.49 13.88
N VAL A 156 -10.36 15.86 12.75
CA VAL A 156 -9.90 14.50 12.43
C VAL A 156 -8.84 14.63 11.35
N SER A 157 -7.66 14.04 11.58
CA SER A 157 -6.56 14.02 10.62
C SER A 157 -6.52 12.68 9.91
N LEU A 158 -6.22 12.68 8.62
CA LEU A 158 -5.95 11.47 7.87
C LEU A 158 -4.67 11.68 7.07
N ALA A 159 -3.65 10.87 7.33
CA ALA A 159 -2.36 10.98 6.67
C ALA A 159 -1.94 9.65 6.07
N ALA A 160 -1.23 9.72 4.95
CA ALA A 160 -0.49 8.59 4.40
C ALA A 160 0.91 9.05 4.00
N TYR A 161 1.92 8.23 4.29
CA TYR A 161 3.30 8.53 3.89
C TYR A 161 4.16 7.27 3.87
N HIS A 162 5.29 7.33 3.16
CA HIS A 162 6.28 6.26 3.17
C HIS A 162 7.25 6.40 4.36
N GLN A 163 7.45 5.30 5.08
CA GLN A 163 8.47 5.16 6.12
C GLN A 163 9.34 3.93 5.81
N GLY A 164 10.48 4.17 5.15
CA GLY A 164 11.32 3.10 4.63
C GLY A 164 10.59 2.26 3.58
N ASN A 165 10.43 0.97 3.82
CA ASN A 165 9.69 0.04 2.94
C ASN A 165 8.21 -0.12 3.33
N GLN A 166 7.71 0.66 4.29
CA GLN A 166 6.33 0.60 4.75
C GLN A 166 5.57 1.84 4.30
N VAL A 167 4.28 1.66 4.06
CA VAL A 167 3.32 2.75 3.94
C VAL A 167 2.62 2.87 5.29
N ILE A 168 2.68 4.05 5.88
CA ILE A 168 1.99 4.37 7.12
C ILE A 168 0.69 5.09 6.77
N ILE A 169 -0.40 4.69 7.41
CA ILE A 169 -1.70 5.37 7.33
C ILE A 169 -2.13 5.70 8.76
N GLU A 170 -2.37 6.98 9.02
CA GLU A 170 -2.71 7.50 10.34
C GLU A 170 -4.08 8.16 10.33
N VAL A 171 -4.87 7.87 11.36
CA VAL A 171 -6.20 8.44 11.65
C VAL A 171 -6.18 9.05 13.03
#